data_AF-A0A7S4G4Q2-F1
#
_entry.id   AF-A0A7S4G4Q2-F1
#
_cell.length_a   1.000
_cell.length_b   1.000
_cell.length_c   1.000
_cell.angle_alpha   90.00
_cell.angle_beta   90.00
_cell.angle_gamma   90.00
#
_symmetry.space_group_name_H-M   'P 1'
#
loop_
_entity.id
_entity.type
_entity.pdbx_description
1 polymer ?
#
loop_
_entity_poly.entity_id
_entity_poly.type
_entity_poly.pdbx_seq_one_letter_code
_entity_poly.pdbx_strand_id
1 'polypeptide(L)'
;GARLGDSLRPVAPTDVAHCKGTRLGGHTCGIEEMRMDADAFVMERLWTKSLARINILWQELQVPQEEQAQFAGRCFTRVSAENLQHITEEIGRLLVVRNAILRVFGCIETREATLKEVQRLIFRFDMKDYCSIAHIKEELQKVLSKLRLETLDCIEAFVSWRECTGSAQELLWKGCSYLQKLQTDTETLAHSSIAGLVSLSLQNLPQWQPNAALDSESPDVEPQADRTPTRSAKGLSPASDGPLAGDLFPLTAYGMAEDAAAYDVTPELYTATSTLSTSVYSATASSDGTPLRSAAAVRPSSDPSSLSHSAPDAEPQ
;
A
#
# COMPACT_ATOMS: atom_id res chain seq x y z
N GLY A 1 -1.21 38.10 -15.13
CA GLY A 1 -0.08 38.81 -14.51
C GLY A 1 -0.61 39.87 -13.59
N ALA A 2 -0.57 39.62 -12.28
CA ALA A 2 -0.84 40.60 -11.23
C ALA A 2 0.08 40.25 -10.07
N ARG A 3 0.97 41.18 -9.73
CA ARG A 3 1.93 41.11 -8.63
C ARG A 3 1.23 41.59 -7.37
N LEU A 4 1.27 40.78 -6.31
CA LEU A 4 1.07 41.22 -4.93
C LEU A 4 2.34 40.84 -4.18
N GLY A 5 3.23 41.81 -4.05
CA GLY A 5 4.32 41.77 -3.11
C GLY A 5 3.95 42.67 -1.95
N ASP A 6 3.84 42.08 -0.76
CA ASP A 6 3.96 42.81 0.49
C ASP A 6 5.04 42.11 1.32
N SER A 7 6.16 42.83 1.42
CA SER A 7 7.39 42.43 2.07
C SER A 7 7.30 42.83 3.55
N LEU A 8 7.07 41.86 4.42
CA LEU A 8 7.10 42.04 5.86
C LEU A 8 8.55 42.31 6.31
N ARG A 9 8.77 43.50 6.90
CA ARG A 9 10.03 43.88 7.53
C ARG A 9 10.27 43.05 8.80
N PRO A 10 11.50 42.57 9.07
CA PRO A 10 11.84 42.00 10.36
C PRO A 10 12.03 43.12 11.40
N VAL A 11 11.32 43.01 12.52
CA VAL A 11 11.53 43.82 13.73
C VAL A 11 12.72 43.24 14.47
N ALA A 12 13.74 44.08 14.72
CA ALA A 12 14.92 43.70 15.49
C ALA A 12 14.55 43.43 16.97
N PRO A 13 15.16 42.43 17.63
CA PRO A 13 14.95 42.21 19.05
C PRO A 13 15.66 43.28 19.88
N THR A 14 14.89 43.94 20.73
CA THR A 14 15.34 44.91 21.72
C THR A 14 16.19 44.24 22.80
N ASP A 15 17.27 44.92 23.17
CA ASP A 15 18.20 44.62 24.25
C ASP A 15 17.51 44.15 25.54
N VAL A 16 17.83 42.93 25.97
CA VAL A 16 17.47 42.43 27.30
C VAL A 16 18.56 42.85 28.29
N ALA A 17 18.14 43.71 29.21
CA ALA A 17 18.94 44.26 30.29
C ALA A 17 19.60 43.19 31.15
N HIS A 18 20.86 43.47 31.47
CA HIS A 18 21.75 42.67 32.29
C HIS A 18 21.40 42.83 33.78
N CYS A 19 20.57 41.93 34.32
CA CYS A 19 20.30 41.85 35.76
C CYS A 19 21.41 41.07 36.49
N LYS A 20 22.30 41.79 37.18
CA LYS A 20 23.18 41.23 38.22
C LYS A 20 22.35 40.96 39.48
N GLY A 21 21.92 39.71 39.63
CA GLY A 21 21.18 39.22 40.79
C GLY A 21 22.05 38.37 41.72
N THR A 22 22.10 38.81 42.97
CA THR A 22 22.79 38.29 44.15
C THR A 22 22.59 36.79 44.38
N ARG A 23 23.69 36.03 44.58
CA ARG A 23 23.67 34.65 45.08
C ARG A 23 23.29 34.65 46.56
N LEU A 24 22.08 34.20 46.89
CA LEU A 24 21.70 33.80 48.24
C LEU A 24 20.92 32.48 48.18
N GLY A 25 21.35 31.53 49.03
CA GLY A 25 20.52 30.49 49.64
C GLY A 25 19.97 29.41 48.71
N GLY A 26 20.58 28.23 48.74
CA GLY A 26 20.10 27.03 48.07
C GLY A 26 18.73 26.59 48.59
N HIS A 27 17.71 26.75 47.75
CA HIS A 27 16.48 25.96 47.76
C HIS A 27 16.31 25.34 46.37
N THR A 28 16.92 24.17 46.17
CA THR A 28 16.62 23.28 45.03
C THR A 28 15.37 22.49 45.38
N CYS A 29 14.20 23.12 45.38
CA CYS A 29 12.92 22.46 45.61
C CYS A 29 11.87 23.17 44.74
N GLY A 30 11.55 22.60 43.57
CA GLY A 30 10.49 23.13 42.70
C GLY A 30 10.71 23.02 41.18
N ILE A 31 11.90 22.63 40.69
CA ILE A 31 12.14 22.51 39.24
C ILE A 31 11.67 21.16 38.68
N GLU A 32 11.63 20.09 39.50
CA GLU A 32 11.22 18.76 39.03
C GLU A 32 9.71 18.61 38.83
N GLU A 33 8.88 19.32 39.63
CA GLU A 33 7.42 19.22 39.56
C GLU A 33 6.85 19.83 38.27
N MET A 34 7.39 20.98 37.81
CA MET A 34 6.97 21.58 36.52
C MET A 34 7.36 20.75 35.29
N ARG A 35 8.35 19.86 35.40
CA ARG A 35 8.83 19.07 34.26
C ARG A 35 7.91 17.89 33.95
N MET A 36 7.27 17.30 34.96
CA MET A 36 6.34 16.18 34.77
C MET A 36 5.05 16.62 34.06
N ASP A 37 4.59 17.85 34.28
CA ASP A 37 3.40 18.40 33.61
C ASP A 37 3.63 18.63 32.10
N ALA A 38 4.87 18.97 31.71
CA ALA A 38 5.22 19.19 30.31
C ALA A 38 5.17 17.88 29.49
N ASP A 39 5.71 16.79 30.03
CA ASP A 39 5.72 15.49 29.34
C ASP A 39 4.31 14.90 29.20
N ALA A 40 3.48 15.04 30.23
CA ALA A 40 2.08 14.64 30.20
C ALA A 40 1.29 15.42 29.13
N PHE A 41 1.49 16.75 29.06
CA PHE A 41 0.86 17.59 28.05
C PHE A 41 1.28 17.21 26.62
N VAL A 42 2.57 16.94 26.40
CA VAL A 42 3.09 16.50 25.09
C VAL A 42 2.46 15.15 24.70
N MET A 43 2.38 14.20 25.63
CA MET A 43 1.78 12.89 25.39
C MET A 43 0.29 13.01 25.01
N GLU A 44 -0.48 13.81 25.75
CA GLU A 44 -1.90 14.08 25.48
C GLU A 44 -2.12 14.69 24.08
N ARG A 45 -1.22 15.60 23.68
CA ARG A 45 -1.27 16.22 22.36
C ARG A 45 -0.96 15.23 21.24
N LEU A 46 0.04 14.37 21.41
CA LEU A 46 0.38 13.33 20.44
C LEU A 46 -0.75 12.29 20.32
N TRP A 47 -1.33 11.93 21.46
CA TRP A 47 -2.49 11.06 21.54
C TRP A 47 -3.67 11.62 20.72
N THR A 48 -4.07 12.86 21.00
CA THR A 48 -5.19 13.52 20.30
C THR A 48 -4.96 13.57 18.79
N LYS A 49 -3.74 13.91 18.35
CA LYS A 49 -3.38 13.90 16.92
C LYS A 49 -3.47 12.51 16.29
N SER A 50 -3.00 11.50 16.98
CA SER A 50 -3.00 10.12 16.49
C SER A 50 -4.43 9.58 16.40
N LEU A 51 -5.28 9.88 17.39
CA LEU A 51 -6.72 9.55 17.33
C LEU A 51 -7.44 10.23 16.16
N ALA A 52 -7.15 11.51 15.90
CA ALA A 52 -7.72 12.19 14.74
C ALA A 52 -7.27 11.51 13.43
N ARG A 53 -5.99 11.16 13.33
CA ARG A 53 -5.41 10.55 12.12
C ARG A 53 -5.95 9.14 11.85
N ILE A 54 -6.02 8.28 12.86
CA ILE A 54 -6.52 6.91 12.69
C ILE A 54 -8.00 6.89 12.27
N ASN A 55 -8.81 7.79 12.82
CA ASN A 55 -10.23 7.91 12.43
C ASN A 55 -10.40 8.31 10.96
N ILE A 56 -9.59 9.25 10.46
CA ILE A 56 -9.59 9.62 9.03
C ILE A 56 -9.22 8.40 8.19
N LEU A 57 -8.17 7.67 8.55
CA LEU A 57 -7.73 6.49 7.81
C LEU A 57 -8.76 5.37 7.82
N TRP A 58 -9.43 5.12 8.94
CA TRP A 58 -10.52 4.15 9.03
C TRP A 58 -11.70 4.51 8.12
N GLN A 59 -12.04 5.79 8.02
CA GLN A 59 -13.09 6.27 7.10
C GLN A 59 -12.67 6.14 5.64
N GLU A 60 -11.46 6.59 5.29
CA GLU A 60 -10.92 6.49 3.92
C GLU A 60 -10.85 5.04 3.44
N LEU A 61 -10.38 4.13 4.30
CA LEU A 61 -10.20 2.71 3.98
C LEU A 61 -11.44 1.86 4.25
N GLN A 62 -12.52 2.46 4.75
CA GLN A 62 -13.78 1.78 5.11
C GLN A 62 -13.55 0.55 6.00
N VAL A 63 -12.68 0.69 7.01
CA VAL A 63 -12.42 -0.39 7.97
C VAL A 63 -13.73 -0.76 8.66
N PRO A 64 -14.09 -2.05 8.78
CA PRO A 64 -15.35 -2.46 9.40
C PRO A 64 -15.52 -1.89 10.82
N GLN A 65 -16.72 -1.43 11.16
CA GLN A 65 -16.99 -0.80 12.46
C GLN A 65 -16.68 -1.73 13.65
N GLU A 66 -16.83 -3.04 13.47
CA GLU A 66 -16.46 -4.05 14.47
C GLU A 66 -14.95 -4.06 14.76
N GLU A 67 -14.11 -4.03 13.71
CA GLU A 67 -12.65 -3.95 13.84
C GLU A 67 -12.24 -2.63 14.50
N GLN A 68 -12.86 -1.51 14.11
CA GLN A 68 -12.63 -0.21 14.73
C GLN A 68 -12.96 -0.23 16.23
N ALA A 69 -14.12 -0.77 16.60
CA ALA A 69 -14.57 -0.84 17.98
C ALA A 69 -13.67 -1.77 18.83
N GLN A 70 -13.25 -2.91 18.27
CA GLN A 70 -12.34 -3.83 18.95
C GLN A 70 -10.94 -3.22 19.17
N PHE A 71 -10.43 -2.48 18.19
CA PHE A 71 -9.15 -1.77 18.34
C PHE A 71 -9.27 -0.63 19.36
N ALA A 72 -10.31 0.22 19.24
CA ALA A 72 -10.56 1.33 20.15
C ALA A 72 -10.76 0.86 21.60
N GLY A 73 -11.51 -0.23 21.81
CA GLY A 73 -11.74 -0.79 23.15
C GLY A 73 -10.46 -1.28 23.85
N ARG A 74 -9.43 -1.68 23.08
CA ARG A 74 -8.12 -2.08 23.62
C ARG A 74 -7.22 -0.86 23.81
N CYS A 75 -7.08 -0.05 22.77
CA CYS A 75 -6.03 0.95 22.67
C CYS A 75 -6.46 2.34 23.13
N PHE A 76 -7.75 2.70 23.16
CA PHE A 76 -8.20 4.08 23.45
C PHE A 76 -8.59 4.30 24.93
N THR A 77 -8.33 3.33 25.81
CA THR A 77 -8.80 3.34 27.20
C THR A 77 -8.14 4.41 28.08
N ARG A 78 -6.87 4.70 27.84
CA ARG A 78 -6.08 5.68 28.60
C ARG A 78 -4.91 6.21 27.79
N VAL A 79 -4.52 7.45 28.05
CA VAL A 79 -3.30 8.02 27.49
C VAL A 79 -2.10 7.36 28.16
N SER A 80 -1.34 6.62 27.38
CA SER A 80 -0.11 5.94 27.81
C SER A 80 0.82 5.75 26.62
N ALA A 81 2.13 5.65 26.88
CA ALA A 81 3.13 5.44 25.84
C ALA A 81 2.91 4.13 25.05
N GLU A 82 2.51 3.06 25.74
CA GLU A 82 2.20 1.75 25.14
C GLU A 82 1.01 1.84 24.17
N ASN A 83 -0.11 2.42 24.61
CA ASN A 83 -1.26 2.59 23.73
C ASN A 83 -0.93 3.51 22.54
N LEU A 84 -0.14 4.57 22.75
CA LEU A 84 0.28 5.47 21.67
C LEU A 84 1.15 4.73 20.64
N GLN A 85 2.02 3.83 21.09
CA GLN A 85 2.80 2.97 20.21
C GLN A 85 1.87 2.08 19.36
N HIS A 86 0.89 1.41 19.96
CA HIS A 86 -0.06 0.59 19.21
C HIS A 86 -0.89 1.39 18.19
N ILE A 87 -1.33 2.60 18.55
CA ILE A 87 -2.01 3.51 17.61
C ILE A 87 -1.08 3.88 16.45
N THR A 88 0.20 4.14 16.75
CA THR A 88 1.19 4.50 15.73
C THR A 88 1.47 3.32 14.78
N GLU A 89 1.60 2.10 15.30
CA GLU A 89 1.76 0.87 14.52
C GLU A 89 0.55 0.65 13.60
N GLU A 90 -0.66 0.85 14.12
CA GLU A 90 -1.89 0.71 13.36
C GLU A 90 -2.01 1.79 12.27
N ILE A 91 -1.67 3.05 12.57
CA ILE A 91 -1.57 4.11 11.55
C ILE A 91 -0.57 3.70 10.47
N GLY A 92 0.59 3.15 10.85
CA GLY A 92 1.59 2.64 9.90
C GLY A 92 1.02 1.56 8.98
N ARG A 93 0.33 0.57 9.54
CA ARG A 93 -0.36 -0.49 8.78
C ARG A 93 -1.38 0.08 7.79
N LEU A 94 -2.25 0.98 8.25
CA LEU A 94 -3.28 1.61 7.42
C LEU A 94 -2.67 2.45 6.30
N LEU A 95 -1.56 3.16 6.55
CA LEU A 95 -0.86 3.93 5.52
C LEU A 95 -0.26 3.02 4.44
N VAL A 96 0.26 1.84 4.80
CA VAL A 96 0.73 0.84 3.81
C VAL A 96 -0.42 0.42 2.90
N VAL A 97 -1.58 0.10 3.47
CA VAL A 97 -2.78 -0.26 2.70
C VAL A 97 -3.23 0.88 1.79
N ARG A 98 -3.32 2.10 2.32
CA ARG A 98 -3.69 3.30 1.56
C ARG A 98 -2.76 3.54 0.36
N ASN A 99 -1.45 3.44 0.58
CA ASN A 99 -0.47 3.62 -0.48
C ASN A 99 -0.55 2.54 -1.56
N ALA A 100 -0.85 1.29 -1.18
CA ALA A 100 -1.10 0.22 -2.14
C ALA A 100 -2.33 0.52 -3.01
N ILE A 101 -3.43 0.99 -2.43
CA ILE A 101 -4.64 1.42 -3.17
C ILE A 101 -4.31 2.57 -4.13
N LEU A 102 -3.62 3.60 -3.65
CA LEU A 102 -3.23 4.75 -4.49
C LEU A 102 -2.32 4.33 -5.65
N ARG A 103 -1.40 3.39 -5.41
CA ARG A 103 -0.56 2.81 -6.46
C ARG A 103 -1.40 2.12 -7.54
N VAL A 104 -2.39 1.31 -7.14
CA VAL A 104 -3.33 0.68 -8.09
C VAL A 104 -4.04 1.75 -8.92
N PHE A 105 -4.60 2.79 -8.30
CA PHE A 105 -5.28 3.85 -9.03
C PHE A 105 -4.34 4.61 -9.99
N GLY A 106 -3.11 4.92 -9.57
CA GLY A 106 -2.12 5.56 -10.45
C GLY A 106 -1.73 4.70 -11.67
N CYS A 107 -1.58 3.39 -11.47
CA CYS A 107 -1.34 2.45 -12.57
C CYS A 107 -2.53 2.40 -13.53
N ILE A 108 -3.76 2.36 -13.00
CA ILE A 108 -4.99 2.40 -13.79
C ILE A 108 -5.04 3.67 -14.65
N GLU A 109 -4.83 4.84 -14.04
CA GLU A 109 -4.87 6.13 -14.75
C GLU A 109 -3.86 6.20 -15.89
N THR A 110 -2.65 5.72 -15.64
CA THR A 110 -1.56 5.68 -16.63
C THR A 110 -1.95 4.78 -17.80
N ARG A 111 -2.46 3.57 -17.52
CA ARG A 111 -2.94 2.64 -18.54
C ARG A 111 -4.11 3.20 -19.35
N GLU A 112 -5.09 3.83 -18.70
CA GLU A 112 -6.23 4.46 -19.38
C GLU A 112 -5.79 5.62 -20.29
N ALA A 113 -4.75 6.37 -19.92
CA ALA A 113 -4.19 7.41 -20.78
C ALA A 113 -3.58 6.82 -22.06
N THR A 114 -2.87 5.70 -21.96
CA THR A 114 -2.31 5.01 -23.14
C THR A 114 -3.38 4.35 -23.98
N LEU A 115 -4.45 3.79 -23.39
CA LEU A 115 -5.60 3.29 -24.15
C LEU A 115 -6.26 4.38 -24.98
N LYS A 116 -6.42 5.59 -24.43
CA LYS A 116 -6.94 6.75 -25.20
C LYS A 116 -6.04 7.08 -26.38
N GLU A 117 -4.73 6.93 -26.23
CA GLU A 117 -3.79 7.14 -27.34
C GLU A 117 -3.94 6.05 -28.42
N VAL A 118 -4.15 4.78 -28.04
CA VAL A 118 -4.49 3.72 -29.00
C VAL A 118 -5.79 4.07 -29.73
N GLN A 119 -6.83 4.49 -29.01
CA GLN A 119 -8.11 4.90 -29.62
C GLN A 119 -7.95 6.07 -30.59
N ARG A 120 -7.08 7.03 -30.28
CA ARG A 120 -6.74 8.14 -31.19
C ARG A 120 -6.09 7.63 -32.48
N LEU A 121 -5.20 6.65 -32.39
CA LEU A 121 -4.58 6.03 -33.57
C LEU A 121 -5.59 5.23 -34.39
N ILE A 122 -6.50 4.50 -33.76
CA ILE A 122 -7.62 3.81 -34.43
C ILE A 122 -8.44 4.82 -35.23
N PHE A 123 -8.87 5.90 -34.58
CA PHE A 123 -9.68 6.92 -35.21
C PHE A 123 -8.96 7.58 -36.41
N ARG A 124 -7.67 7.91 -36.27
CA ARG A 124 -6.87 8.45 -37.38
C ARG A 124 -6.76 7.47 -38.54
N PHE A 125 -6.60 6.18 -38.25
CA PHE A 125 -6.55 5.14 -39.26
C PHE A 125 -7.88 5.03 -40.02
N ASP A 126 -9.01 5.00 -39.30
CA ASP A 126 -10.34 4.90 -39.90
C ASP A 126 -10.68 6.12 -40.78
N MET A 127 -10.27 7.31 -40.32
CA MET A 127 -10.46 8.57 -41.06
C MET A 127 -9.47 8.75 -42.23
N LYS A 128 -8.54 7.82 -42.41
CA LYS A 128 -7.41 7.93 -43.36
C LYS A 128 -6.58 9.20 -43.14
N ASP A 129 -6.54 9.69 -41.91
CA ASP A 129 -5.82 10.90 -41.49
C ASP A 129 -4.38 10.54 -41.06
N TYR A 130 -3.60 10.09 -42.04
CA TYR A 130 -2.22 9.66 -41.84
C TYR A 130 -1.34 9.86 -43.07
N CYS A 131 -0.06 10.13 -42.82
CA CYS A 131 0.92 10.31 -43.90
C CYS A 131 1.26 8.99 -44.61
N SER A 132 1.38 7.88 -43.86
CA SER A 132 1.60 6.54 -44.42
C SER A 132 1.15 5.44 -43.47
N ILE A 133 0.79 4.27 -44.02
CA ILE A 133 0.45 3.07 -43.24
C ILE A 133 1.65 2.61 -42.40
N ALA A 134 2.86 2.70 -42.96
CA ALA A 134 4.09 2.33 -42.26
C ALA A 134 4.30 3.18 -40.99
N HIS A 135 4.02 4.49 -41.08
CA HIS A 135 4.13 5.40 -39.95
C HIS A 135 3.10 5.08 -38.85
N ILE A 136 1.83 4.88 -39.20
CA ILE A 136 0.81 4.45 -38.23
C ILE A 136 1.21 3.14 -37.55
N LYS A 137 1.71 2.16 -38.33
CA LYS A 137 2.12 0.87 -37.80
C LYS A 137 3.22 1.03 -36.75
N GLU A 138 4.21 1.89 -37.01
CA GLU A 138 5.29 2.18 -36.08
C GLU A 138 4.79 2.87 -34.81
N GLU A 139 3.95 3.91 -34.94
CA GLU A 139 3.32 4.59 -33.78
C GLU A 139 2.52 3.59 -32.94
N LEU A 140 1.71 2.77 -33.61
CA LEU A 140 0.87 1.77 -32.96
C LEU A 140 1.70 0.72 -32.21
N GLN A 141 2.79 0.21 -32.80
CA GLN A 141 3.68 -0.73 -32.13
C GLN A 141 4.30 -0.14 -30.85
N LYS A 142 4.70 1.14 -30.88
CA LYS A 142 5.23 1.84 -29.69
C LYS A 142 4.17 1.96 -28.60
N VAL A 143 2.97 2.41 -28.94
CA VAL A 143 1.88 2.60 -27.97
C VAL A 143 1.39 1.26 -27.41
N LEU A 144 1.29 0.21 -28.22
CA LEU A 144 0.91 -1.14 -27.76
C LEU A 144 1.95 -1.75 -26.83
N SER A 145 3.25 -1.53 -27.11
CA SER A 145 4.33 -1.98 -26.23
C SER A 145 4.24 -1.29 -24.86
N LYS A 146 3.98 0.02 -24.86
CA LYS A 146 3.75 0.80 -23.64
C LYS A 146 2.50 0.31 -22.89
N LEU A 147 1.38 0.09 -23.59
CA LEU A 147 0.14 -0.42 -23.00
C LEU A 147 0.34 -1.79 -22.33
N ARG A 148 1.15 -2.66 -22.94
CA ARG A 148 1.48 -3.97 -22.36
C ARG A 148 2.22 -3.82 -21.03
N LEU A 149 3.22 -2.95 -20.97
CA LEU A 149 3.97 -2.69 -19.73
C LEU A 149 3.05 -2.13 -18.64
N GLU A 150 2.25 -1.11 -18.98
CA GLU A 150 1.31 -0.52 -18.01
C GLU A 150 0.22 -1.48 -17.55
N THR A 151 -0.17 -2.45 -18.39
CA THR A 151 -1.08 -3.53 -18.01
C THR A 151 -0.41 -4.48 -17.01
N LEU A 152 0.87 -4.81 -17.19
CA LEU A 152 1.62 -5.59 -16.21
C LEU A 152 1.78 -4.84 -14.90
N ASP A 153 2.14 -3.55 -14.94
CA ASP A 153 2.25 -2.69 -13.76
C ASP A 153 0.92 -2.63 -12.97
N CYS A 154 -0.21 -2.54 -13.69
CA CYS A 154 -1.53 -2.63 -13.07
C CYS A 154 -1.69 -3.97 -12.34
N ILE A 155 -1.46 -5.09 -13.02
CA ILE A 155 -1.64 -6.44 -12.43
C ILE A 155 -0.74 -6.62 -11.20
N GLU A 156 0.52 -6.20 -11.25
CA GLU A 156 1.45 -6.26 -10.11
C GLU A 156 0.97 -5.40 -8.94
N ALA A 157 0.47 -4.19 -9.21
CA ALA A 157 -0.10 -3.33 -8.17
C ALA A 157 -1.34 -3.98 -7.53
N PHE A 158 -2.20 -4.63 -8.32
CA PHE A 158 -3.37 -5.35 -7.83
C PHE A 158 -2.97 -6.54 -6.94
N VAL A 159 -1.98 -7.32 -7.34
CA VAL A 159 -1.46 -8.45 -6.55
C VAL A 159 -0.90 -7.95 -5.22
N SER A 160 -0.03 -6.93 -5.27
CA SER A 160 0.56 -6.34 -4.06
C SER A 160 -0.50 -5.78 -3.11
N TRP A 161 -1.54 -5.11 -3.63
CA TRP A 161 -2.65 -4.62 -2.81
C TRP A 161 -3.44 -5.75 -2.14
N ARG A 162 -3.71 -6.85 -2.86
CA ARG A 162 -4.39 -8.03 -2.30
C ARG A 162 -3.55 -8.72 -1.23
N GLU A 163 -2.25 -8.84 -1.44
CA GLU A 163 -1.32 -9.37 -0.43
C GLU A 163 -1.29 -8.50 0.83
N CYS A 164 -1.30 -7.17 0.69
CA CYS A 164 -1.31 -6.25 1.83
C CYS A 164 -2.62 -6.28 2.63
N THR A 165 -3.76 -6.48 1.97
CA THR A 165 -5.08 -6.44 2.62
C THR A 165 -5.55 -7.81 3.09
N GLY A 166 -5.01 -8.90 2.54
CA GLY A 166 -5.52 -10.25 2.75
C GLY A 166 -6.97 -10.44 2.26
N SER A 167 -7.49 -9.49 1.48
CA SER A 167 -8.89 -9.45 1.07
C SER A 167 -9.06 -10.01 -0.34
N ALA A 168 -10.11 -10.83 -0.52
CA ALA A 168 -10.57 -11.27 -1.83
C ALA A 168 -11.46 -10.23 -2.54
N GLN A 169 -11.64 -9.05 -1.94
CA GLN A 169 -12.52 -8.02 -2.46
C GLN A 169 -12.06 -7.52 -3.83
N GLU A 170 -13.04 -7.24 -4.70
CA GLU A 170 -12.79 -6.62 -5.99
C GLU A 170 -12.63 -5.11 -5.82
N LEU A 171 -11.56 -4.55 -6.39
CA LEU A 171 -11.42 -3.09 -6.50
C LEU A 171 -12.26 -2.61 -7.68
N LEU A 172 -13.22 -1.73 -7.35
CA LEU A 172 -14.11 -1.12 -8.32
C LEU A 172 -13.49 0.17 -8.85
N TRP A 173 -13.40 0.28 -10.18
CA TRP A 173 -13.03 1.49 -10.89
C TRP A 173 -14.24 2.03 -11.63
N LYS A 174 -14.70 3.23 -11.26
CA LYS A 174 -15.91 3.85 -11.83
C LYS A 174 -17.14 2.93 -11.79
N GLY A 175 -17.26 2.14 -10.72
CA GLY A 175 -18.38 1.22 -10.50
C GLY A 175 -18.26 -0.16 -11.13
N CYS A 176 -17.16 -0.47 -11.82
CA CYS A 176 -16.95 -1.77 -12.47
C CYS A 176 -15.66 -2.44 -11.99
N SER A 177 -15.62 -3.78 -12.03
CA SER A 177 -14.37 -4.53 -11.80
C SER A 177 -13.33 -4.17 -12.86
N TYR A 178 -12.20 -3.60 -12.44
CA TYR A 178 -11.18 -3.18 -13.39
C TYR A 178 -10.51 -4.37 -14.08
N LEU A 179 -10.37 -5.51 -13.40
CA LEU A 179 -9.85 -6.73 -14.00
C LEU A 179 -10.76 -7.24 -15.14
N GLN A 180 -12.08 -7.14 -14.97
CA GLN A 180 -13.02 -7.44 -16.05
C GLN A 180 -12.88 -6.45 -17.21
N LYS A 181 -12.67 -5.16 -16.92
CA LYS A 181 -12.39 -4.16 -17.95
C LYS A 181 -11.11 -4.48 -18.75
N LEU A 182 -10.04 -4.96 -18.11
CA LEU A 182 -8.81 -5.38 -18.81
C LEU A 182 -9.10 -6.43 -19.89
N GLN A 183 -9.97 -7.39 -19.58
CA GLN A 183 -10.40 -8.41 -20.53
C GLN A 183 -11.17 -7.78 -21.71
N THR A 184 -12.19 -6.96 -21.42
CA THR A 184 -13.01 -6.31 -22.46
C THR A 184 -12.18 -5.36 -23.33
N ASP A 185 -11.21 -4.64 -22.77
CA ASP A 185 -10.29 -3.78 -23.52
C ASP A 185 -9.48 -4.61 -24.53
N THR A 186 -9.01 -5.79 -24.12
CA THR A 186 -8.23 -6.70 -24.96
C THR A 186 -9.06 -7.24 -26.11
N GLU A 187 -10.30 -7.66 -25.83
CA GLU A 187 -11.27 -8.09 -26.84
C GLU A 187 -11.59 -6.94 -27.82
N THR A 188 -11.77 -5.72 -27.32
CA THR A 188 -12.05 -4.54 -28.15
C THR A 188 -10.89 -4.24 -29.11
N LEU A 189 -9.64 -4.33 -28.63
CA LEU A 189 -8.46 -4.13 -29.47
C LEU A 189 -8.32 -5.23 -30.54
N ALA A 190 -8.65 -6.48 -30.21
CA ALA A 190 -8.60 -7.60 -31.15
C ALA A 190 -9.57 -7.44 -32.32
N HIS A 191 -10.73 -6.82 -32.09
CA HIS A 191 -11.77 -6.58 -33.10
C HIS A 191 -11.68 -5.20 -33.75
N SER A 192 -10.63 -4.41 -33.44
CA SER A 192 -10.46 -3.07 -34.01
C SER A 192 -9.96 -3.11 -35.46
N SER A 193 -10.22 -2.04 -36.23
CA SER A 193 -9.78 -1.92 -37.63
C SER A 193 -8.26 -1.97 -37.81
N ILE A 194 -7.51 -1.56 -36.80
CA ILE A 194 -6.04 -1.58 -36.79
C ILE A 194 -5.46 -2.96 -36.47
N ALA A 195 -6.28 -3.93 -36.04
CA ALA A 195 -5.80 -5.25 -35.65
C ALA A 195 -5.08 -5.98 -36.80
N GLY A 196 -5.40 -5.67 -38.06
CA GLY A 196 -4.69 -6.21 -39.23
C GLY A 196 -3.29 -5.64 -39.45
N LEU A 197 -2.94 -4.50 -38.82
CA LEU A 197 -1.64 -3.84 -39.02
C LEU A 197 -0.54 -4.43 -38.13
N VAL A 198 -0.93 -5.02 -37.01
CA VAL A 198 -0.03 -5.60 -36.01
C VAL A 198 -0.55 -7.00 -35.72
N SER A 199 0.31 -8.00 -35.78
CA SER A 199 -0.05 -9.36 -35.40
C SER A 199 -0.31 -9.44 -33.89
N LEU A 200 -1.49 -8.98 -33.47
CA LEU A 200 -2.04 -9.14 -32.13
C LEU A 200 -2.52 -10.58 -31.99
N SER A 201 -1.59 -11.54 -32.02
CA SER A 201 -1.94 -12.94 -31.81
C SER A 201 -2.20 -13.16 -30.32
N LEU A 202 -3.47 -13.04 -29.93
CA LEU A 202 -3.96 -13.45 -28.60
C LEU A 202 -3.91 -14.97 -28.39
N GLN A 203 -3.63 -15.74 -29.45
CA GLN A 203 -3.66 -17.20 -29.44
C GLN A 203 -2.49 -17.86 -28.68
N ASN A 204 -1.50 -17.08 -28.23
CA ASN A 204 -0.28 -17.60 -27.59
C ASN A 204 -0.20 -17.36 -26.06
N LEU A 205 -1.32 -17.13 -25.38
CA LEU A 205 -1.36 -17.08 -23.92
C LEU A 205 -2.20 -18.25 -23.36
N PRO A 206 -1.63 -19.49 -23.28
CA PRO A 206 -2.33 -20.67 -22.75
C PRO A 206 -2.90 -20.45 -21.34
N GLN A 207 -2.28 -19.55 -20.56
CA GLN A 207 -2.61 -19.29 -19.16
C GLN A 207 -3.87 -18.44 -18.92
N TRP A 208 -4.53 -17.93 -19.97
CA TRP A 208 -5.75 -17.10 -19.85
C TRP A 208 -7.04 -17.85 -20.24
N GLN A 209 -6.98 -19.17 -20.44
CA GLN A 209 -8.18 -20.00 -20.55
C GLN A 209 -8.54 -20.57 -19.17
N PRO A 210 -9.50 -19.98 -18.43
CA PRO A 210 -9.86 -20.43 -17.09
C PRO A 210 -10.39 -21.88 -17.02
N ASN A 211 -10.69 -22.50 -18.17
CA ASN A 211 -11.30 -23.83 -18.25
C ASN A 211 -10.42 -24.91 -18.89
N ALA A 212 -9.21 -24.61 -19.37
CA ALA A 212 -8.43 -25.63 -20.11
C ALA A 212 -7.74 -26.68 -19.21
N ALA A 213 -7.64 -26.43 -17.90
CA ALA A 213 -6.87 -27.28 -16.98
C ALA A 213 -7.71 -28.26 -16.12
N LEU A 214 -9.05 -28.28 -16.26
CA LEU A 214 -9.91 -29.12 -15.40
C LEU A 214 -10.60 -30.30 -16.11
N ASP A 215 -10.51 -30.40 -17.44
CA ASP A 215 -11.16 -31.50 -18.19
C ASP A 215 -10.21 -32.67 -18.52
N SER A 216 -8.98 -32.68 -18.00
CA SER A 216 -7.99 -33.73 -18.27
C SER A 216 -7.65 -34.52 -17.00
N GLU A 217 -8.64 -35.20 -16.41
CA GLU A 217 -8.48 -36.46 -15.66
C GLU A 217 -9.84 -36.86 -15.05
N SER A 218 -10.67 -37.57 -15.81
CA SER A 218 -11.67 -38.47 -15.23
C SER A 218 -11.13 -39.90 -15.39
N PRO A 219 -10.74 -40.58 -14.30
CA PRO A 219 -10.48 -42.02 -14.38
C PRO A 219 -11.82 -42.73 -14.59
N ASP A 220 -11.86 -43.64 -15.55
CA ASP A 220 -12.96 -44.54 -15.84
C ASP A 220 -13.49 -45.21 -14.56
N VAL A 221 -14.64 -44.75 -14.06
CA VAL A 221 -15.40 -45.45 -13.03
C VAL A 221 -16.43 -46.35 -13.73
N GLU A 222 -16.15 -47.64 -13.65
CA GLU A 222 -16.95 -48.76 -14.11
C GLU A 222 -18.38 -48.74 -13.50
N PRO A 223 -19.44 -49.03 -14.28
CA PRO A 223 -20.82 -48.87 -13.81
C PRO A 223 -21.29 -50.10 -13.01
N GLN A 224 -21.43 -49.95 -11.70
CA GLN A 224 -22.20 -50.89 -10.89
C GLN A 224 -23.67 -50.46 -10.82
N ALA A 225 -24.53 -51.28 -11.42
CA ALA A 225 -25.97 -51.22 -11.30
C ALA A 225 -26.41 -51.71 -9.92
N ASP A 226 -27.15 -50.90 -9.16
CA ASP A 226 -28.26 -51.42 -8.37
C ASP A 226 -29.33 -50.37 -8.00
N ARG A 227 -30.51 -50.61 -8.60
CA ARG A 227 -31.90 -50.50 -8.10
C ARG A 227 -32.22 -49.63 -6.86
N THR A 228 -33.03 -48.57 -7.10
CA THR A 228 -34.33 -48.13 -6.46
C THR A 228 -34.60 -48.34 -4.94
N PRO A 229 -35.42 -47.51 -4.25
CA PRO A 229 -36.59 -46.79 -4.78
C PRO A 229 -36.86 -45.34 -4.29
N THR A 230 -37.69 -44.71 -5.11
CA THR A 230 -38.57 -43.55 -4.94
C THR A 230 -39.22 -43.39 -3.57
N ARG A 231 -39.12 -42.19 -2.98
CA ARG A 231 -40.12 -41.69 -2.01
C ARG A 231 -40.36 -40.19 -2.17
N SER A 232 -41.60 -39.85 -2.50
CA SER A 232 -42.18 -38.51 -2.56
C SER A 232 -42.21 -37.79 -1.21
N ALA A 233 -41.88 -36.49 -1.23
CA ALA A 233 -42.47 -35.43 -0.41
C ALA A 233 -42.13 -34.11 -1.13
N LYS A 234 -43.05 -33.43 -1.82
CA LYS A 234 -44.17 -32.59 -1.32
C LYS A 234 -43.71 -31.54 -0.31
N GLY A 235 -43.61 -30.29 -0.75
CA GLY A 235 -43.94 -29.14 0.10
C GLY A 235 -42.93 -27.98 0.10
N LEU A 236 -43.46 -26.82 -0.33
CA LEU A 236 -43.18 -25.47 0.20
C LEU A 236 -42.05 -24.66 -0.45
N SER A 237 -42.46 -23.77 -1.36
CA SER A 237 -41.92 -22.39 -1.42
C SER A 237 -42.28 -21.66 -0.11
N PRO A 238 -41.51 -20.63 0.30
CA PRO A 238 -41.80 -19.30 -0.22
C PRO A 238 -40.58 -18.40 -0.50
N ALA A 239 -40.90 -17.32 -1.21
CA ALA A 239 -40.16 -16.12 -1.56
C ALA A 239 -39.09 -15.59 -0.60
N SER A 240 -38.06 -14.96 -1.17
CA SER A 240 -37.71 -13.58 -0.84
C SER A 240 -36.91 -12.93 -1.98
N ASP A 241 -37.58 -12.02 -2.69
CA ASP A 241 -36.92 -10.94 -3.42
C ASP A 241 -36.12 -10.09 -2.44
N GLY A 242 -34.82 -9.99 -2.67
CA GLY A 242 -33.96 -8.99 -2.03
C GLY A 242 -33.30 -8.17 -3.13
N PRO A 243 -33.55 -6.85 -3.24
CA PRO A 243 -32.79 -6.02 -4.16
C PRO A 243 -31.37 -5.87 -3.61
N LEU A 244 -30.40 -6.42 -4.33
CA LEU A 244 -28.99 -6.04 -4.20
C LEU A 244 -28.85 -4.59 -4.69
N ALA A 245 -29.20 -3.64 -3.83
CA ALA A 245 -28.76 -2.26 -3.96
C ALA A 245 -27.26 -2.26 -3.63
N GLY A 246 -26.45 -2.52 -4.65
CA GLY A 246 -25.04 -2.21 -4.63
C GLY A 246 -24.92 -0.70 -4.54
N ASP A 247 -24.65 -0.21 -3.34
CA ASP A 247 -24.33 1.17 -3.03
C ASP A 247 -23.02 1.57 -3.76
N LEU A 248 -23.20 1.96 -5.01
CA LEU A 248 -22.20 2.58 -5.86
C LEU A 248 -21.98 4.01 -5.37
N PHE A 249 -20.94 4.22 -4.55
CA PHE A 249 -20.59 5.56 -4.11
C PHE A 249 -19.36 6.12 -4.82
N PRO A 250 -19.40 7.41 -5.19
CA PRO A 250 -18.35 8.03 -5.97
C PRO A 250 -17.16 8.30 -5.06
N LEU A 251 -16.06 7.57 -5.28
CA LEU A 251 -14.73 8.11 -5.00
C LEU A 251 -14.54 9.30 -5.95
N THR A 252 -14.99 10.47 -5.52
CA THR A 252 -14.73 11.74 -6.18
C THR A 252 -13.23 11.86 -6.38
N ALA A 253 -12.84 12.10 -7.63
CA ALA A 253 -11.48 12.25 -8.11
C ALA A 253 -10.58 13.00 -7.09
N TYR A 254 -9.71 12.26 -6.42
CA TYR A 254 -8.71 12.84 -5.54
C TYR A 254 -7.67 13.56 -6.40
N GLY A 255 -7.53 14.86 -6.17
CA GLY A 255 -6.47 15.68 -6.75
C GLY A 255 -5.11 15.20 -6.25
N MET A 256 -4.39 14.47 -7.09
CA MET A 256 -3.08 13.84 -6.82
C MET A 256 -1.90 14.83 -6.67
N ALA A 257 -2.10 16.12 -6.37
CA ALA A 257 -1.03 17.11 -6.54
C ALA A 257 -0.59 17.93 -5.31
N GLU A 258 -1.38 18.09 -4.25
CA GLU A 258 -1.04 19.09 -3.20
C GLU A 258 -0.77 18.56 -1.79
N ASP A 259 -1.07 17.30 -1.48
CA ASP A 259 -0.94 16.80 -0.10
C ASP A 259 0.39 16.10 0.23
N ALA A 260 1.26 15.85 -0.74
CA ALA A 260 2.55 15.19 -0.46
C ALA A 260 3.52 16.08 0.37
N ALA A 261 3.32 17.41 0.36
CA ALA A 261 4.19 18.35 1.08
C ALA A 261 3.74 18.67 2.52
N ALA A 262 2.51 18.30 2.91
CA ALA A 262 1.95 18.62 4.23
C ALA A 262 2.14 17.51 5.28
N TYR A 263 2.57 16.32 4.87
CA TYR A 263 2.67 15.14 5.74
C TYR A 263 4.06 14.54 5.73
N ASP A 264 5.08 15.42 5.81
CA ASP A 264 6.40 15.03 6.25
C ASP A 264 6.26 14.52 7.69
N VAL A 265 6.19 13.20 7.86
CA VAL A 265 6.31 12.55 9.15
C VAL A 265 7.72 12.89 9.61
N THR A 266 7.85 13.96 10.38
CA THR A 266 9.14 14.35 10.92
C THR A 266 9.71 13.15 11.67
N PRO A 267 11.01 12.82 11.50
CA PRO A 267 11.68 11.74 12.24
C PRO A 267 11.57 11.86 13.77
N GLU A 268 11.06 12.96 14.28
CA GLU A 268 10.85 13.26 15.70
C GLU A 268 9.88 12.30 16.43
N LEU A 269 8.91 11.71 15.72
CA LEU A 269 7.99 10.75 16.35
C LEU A 269 8.66 9.41 16.72
N TYR A 270 9.68 9.00 15.96
CA TYR A 270 10.48 7.80 16.23
C TYR A 270 11.54 8.03 17.33
N THR A 271 12.11 9.23 17.41
CA THR A 271 13.07 9.55 18.47
C THR A 271 12.41 9.78 19.83
N ALA A 272 11.22 10.38 19.89
CA ALA A 272 10.50 10.62 21.16
C ALA A 272 10.03 9.32 21.85
N THR A 273 9.66 8.30 21.07
CA THR A 273 9.28 6.97 21.61
C THR A 273 10.51 6.15 21.99
N SER A 274 11.61 6.26 21.24
CA SER A 274 12.87 5.58 21.58
C SER A 274 13.53 6.13 22.86
N THR A 275 13.48 7.45 23.09
CA THR A 275 14.04 8.04 24.33
C THR A 275 13.21 7.71 25.58
N LEU A 276 11.89 7.59 25.45
CA LEU A 276 11.03 7.15 26.54
C LEU A 276 11.24 5.66 26.88
N SER A 277 11.51 4.82 25.89
CA SER A 277 11.79 3.38 26.13
C SER A 277 13.19 3.12 26.72
N THR A 278 14.17 3.99 26.46
CA THR A 278 15.54 3.84 26.98
C THR A 278 15.68 4.35 28.42
N SER A 279 14.80 5.25 28.87
CA SER A 279 14.84 5.86 30.21
C SER A 279 14.43 4.90 31.34
N VAL A 280 13.62 3.87 31.04
CA VAL A 280 13.06 2.98 32.07
C VAL A 280 13.98 1.79 32.42
N TYR A 281 15.03 1.53 31.64
CA TYR A 281 15.96 0.41 31.87
C TYR A 281 17.29 0.76 32.55
N SER A 282 17.53 2.01 32.96
CA SER A 282 18.81 2.43 33.56
C SER A 282 18.75 2.81 35.06
N ALA A 283 17.73 2.37 35.79
CA ALA A 283 17.60 2.65 37.22
C ALA A 283 17.49 1.38 38.06
N THR A 284 18.46 0.47 37.96
CA THR A 284 18.86 -0.47 39.05
C THR A 284 20.18 -1.16 38.70
N ALA A 285 21.31 -0.48 38.92
CA ALA A 285 22.58 -1.17 39.07
C ALA A 285 23.42 -0.42 40.12
N SER A 286 23.24 -0.87 41.35
CA SER A 286 24.01 -0.46 42.53
C SER A 286 25.49 -0.83 42.38
N SER A 287 26.31 0.02 42.98
CA SER A 287 27.75 -0.08 43.14
C SER A 287 28.23 -1.42 43.70
N ASP A 288 29.25 -1.98 43.08
CA ASP A 288 30.44 -2.39 43.82
C ASP A 288 31.66 -2.48 42.89
N GLY A 289 32.75 -1.88 43.35
CA GLY A 289 33.96 -1.67 42.57
C GLY A 289 34.97 -2.81 42.68
N THR A 290 35.68 -3.06 41.58
CA THR A 290 37.11 -3.45 41.61
C THR A 290 37.72 -3.29 40.21
N PRO A 291 38.93 -2.69 40.06
CA PRO A 291 39.57 -2.58 38.76
C PRO A 291 40.61 -3.68 38.57
N LEU A 292 40.51 -4.45 37.48
CA LEU A 292 41.61 -5.31 37.02
C LEU A 292 41.82 -5.19 35.49
N ARG A 293 42.96 -4.56 35.17
CA ARG A 293 43.98 -4.92 34.17
C ARG A 293 43.59 -5.48 32.79
N SER A 294 44.04 -4.70 31.79
CA SER A 294 44.67 -5.01 30.50
C SER A 294 44.93 -6.46 30.07
N ALA A 295 44.58 -6.73 28.80
CA ALA A 295 45.26 -7.55 27.76
C ALA A 295 44.17 -8.09 26.81
N ALA A 296 44.30 -8.31 25.51
CA ALA A 296 45.33 -8.15 24.50
C ALA A 296 44.62 -8.47 23.17
N ALA A 297 45.18 -7.99 22.07
CA ALA A 297 44.73 -8.24 20.70
C ALA A 297 44.80 -9.72 20.31
N VAL A 298 43.81 -10.21 19.55
CA VAL A 298 43.97 -11.33 18.61
C VAL A 298 43.04 -11.12 17.41
N ARG A 299 43.61 -10.76 16.26
CA ARG A 299 43.07 -11.13 14.94
C ARG A 299 43.46 -12.58 14.67
N PRO A 300 42.69 -13.30 13.84
CA PRO A 300 43.35 -13.78 12.63
C PRO A 300 42.49 -13.69 11.36
N SER A 301 43.18 -13.31 10.29
CA SER A 301 42.87 -13.61 8.90
C SER A 301 42.91 -15.12 8.66
N SER A 302 42.09 -15.65 7.74
CA SER A 302 42.53 -16.32 6.49
C SER A 302 41.36 -17.05 5.81
N ASP A 303 40.97 -16.55 4.62
CA ASP A 303 40.73 -17.37 3.43
C ASP A 303 42.04 -18.12 3.08
N PRO A 304 42.05 -19.30 2.40
CA PRO A 304 41.41 -19.43 1.09
C PRO A 304 41.01 -20.86 0.60
N SER A 305 40.42 -20.86 -0.61
CA SER A 305 40.65 -21.85 -1.69
C SER A 305 39.91 -23.20 -1.70
N SER A 306 39.00 -23.30 -2.69
CA SER A 306 38.94 -24.29 -3.80
C SER A 306 38.85 -25.79 -3.52
N LEU A 307 37.91 -26.47 -4.19
CA LEU A 307 37.96 -27.83 -4.78
C LEU A 307 36.59 -28.04 -5.49
N SER A 308 36.41 -27.91 -6.81
CA SER A 308 36.70 -28.86 -7.91
C SER A 308 36.29 -30.33 -7.65
N HIS A 309 35.14 -30.75 -8.20
CA HIS A 309 34.83 -32.12 -8.63
C HIS A 309 33.70 -32.01 -9.69
N SER A 310 33.98 -32.12 -10.99
CA SER A 310 34.10 -33.35 -11.79
C SER A 310 32.76 -34.07 -12.01
N ALA A 311 32.26 -33.94 -13.24
CA ALA A 311 31.23 -34.76 -13.86
C ALA A 311 31.72 -36.21 -14.08
N PRO A 312 30.79 -37.13 -14.38
CA PRO A 312 31.05 -38.02 -15.51
C PRO A 312 29.87 -38.15 -16.48
N ASP A 313 30.28 -38.35 -17.72
CA ASP A 313 29.53 -38.71 -18.91
C ASP A 313 28.68 -39.98 -18.75
N ALA A 314 27.53 -40.00 -19.42
CA ALA A 314 26.89 -41.23 -19.87
C ALA A 314 26.36 -41.02 -21.29
N GLU A 315 27.03 -41.68 -22.24
CA GLU A 315 26.66 -41.82 -23.64
C GLU A 315 25.44 -42.76 -23.84
N PRO A 316 24.81 -42.72 -25.03
CA PRO A 316 23.51 -43.31 -25.30
C PRO A 316 23.56 -44.73 -25.87
N GLN A 317 22.44 -45.45 -25.74
CA GLN A 317 21.98 -46.49 -26.66
C GLN A 317 20.59 -46.12 -27.18
#